data_AF-M0PN97-F1
#
_entry.id   AF-M0PN97-F1
#
_cell.length_a   1.000
_cell.length_b   1.000
_cell.length_c   1.000
_cell.angle_alpha   90.00
_cell.angle_beta   90.00
_cell.angle_gamma   90.00
#
_symmetry.space_group_name_H-M   'P 1'
#
loop_
_entity.id
_entity.type
_entity.pdbx_description
1 polymer ?
#
loop_
_entity_poly.entity_id
_entity_poly.type
_entity_poly.pdbx_seq_one_letter_code
_entity_poly.pdbx_strand_id
1 'polypeptide(L)' 'MTETFLADVDATWEDLGYNSRSEFVRDVLRDAVKHPEFNRADLKAIAASEVDIQEGRTHSSEDIKAEYGREDASDR' A
#
# COMPACT_ATOMS: atom_id res chain seq x y z
N MET A 1 -1.94 9.53 -23.75
CA MET A 1 -0.71 9.04 -23.11
C MET A 1 0.40 9.98 -23.52
N THR A 2 1.20 10.52 -22.59
CA THR A 2 2.34 11.38 -22.97
C THR A 2 3.50 10.50 -23.43
N GLU A 3 4.36 11.03 -24.29
CA GLU A 3 5.57 10.31 -24.74
C GLU A 3 6.51 10.02 -23.56
N THR A 4 6.60 10.93 -22.59
CA THR A 4 7.36 10.73 -21.35
C THR A 4 6.85 9.54 -20.56
N PHE A 5 5.54 9.42 -20.36
CA PHE A 5 4.97 8.27 -19.63
C PHE A 5 5.16 6.95 -20.37
N LEU A 6 5.09 6.97 -21.71
CA LEU A 6 5.41 5.80 -22.52
C LEU A 6 6.85 5.34 -22.34
N ALA A 7 7.80 6.28 -22.29
CA ALA A 7 9.20 5.99 -22.04
C ALA A 7 9.42 5.40 -20.63
N ASP A 8 8.70 5.91 -19.62
CA ASP A 8 8.76 5.36 -18.25
C ASP A 8 8.23 3.91 -18.21
N VAL A 9 7.11 3.65 -18.90
CA VAL A 9 6.57 2.29 -19.04
C VAL A 9 7.59 1.39 -19.73
N ASP A 10 8.25 1.87 -20.78
CA ASP A 10 9.26 1.13 -21.53
C ASP A 10 10.47 0.75 -20.67
N ALA A 11 11.02 1.73 -19.96
CA ALA A 11 12.12 1.47 -19.03
C ALA A 11 11.71 0.47 -17.94
N THR A 12 10.48 0.56 -17.43
CA THR A 12 10.01 -0.30 -16.33
C THR A 12 9.87 -1.76 -16.75
N TRP A 13 9.22 -2.05 -17.89
CA TRP A 13 9.02 -3.45 -18.28
C TRP A 13 10.32 -4.14 -18.69
N GLU A 14 11.26 -3.39 -19.27
CA GLU A 14 12.60 -3.87 -19.61
C GLU A 14 13.41 -4.19 -18.34
N ASP A 15 13.43 -3.28 -17.34
CA ASP A 15 14.14 -3.47 -16.07
C ASP A 15 13.59 -4.67 -15.27
N LEU A 16 12.28 -4.86 -15.29
CA LEU A 16 11.61 -6.00 -14.67
C LEU A 16 11.74 -7.31 -15.49
N GLY A 17 12.35 -7.29 -16.66
CA GLY A 17 12.67 -8.47 -17.46
C GLY A 17 11.48 -9.10 -18.20
N TYR A 18 10.43 -8.33 -18.50
CA TYR A 18 9.30 -8.82 -19.30
C TYR A 18 9.73 -9.04 -20.76
N ASN A 19 9.06 -9.97 -21.47
CA ASN A 19 9.38 -10.23 -22.89
C ASN A 19 8.78 -9.19 -23.82
N SER A 20 7.79 -8.43 -23.35
CA SER A 20 7.14 -7.35 -24.11
C SER A 20 6.38 -6.40 -23.21
N ARG A 21 6.23 -5.16 -23.66
CA ARG A 21 5.31 -4.16 -23.06
C ARG A 21 3.89 -4.71 -22.87
N SER A 22 3.36 -5.45 -23.85
CA SER A 22 2.00 -5.99 -23.78
C SER A 22 1.84 -7.06 -22.71
N GLU A 23 2.90 -7.79 -22.37
CA GLU A 23 2.90 -8.74 -21.25
C GLU A 23 2.83 -8.01 -19.91
N PHE A 24 3.71 -7.03 -19.71
CA PHE A 24 3.72 -6.18 -18.51
C PHE A 24 2.37 -5.48 -18.28
N VAL A 25 1.83 -4.83 -19.31
CA VAL A 25 0.53 -4.13 -19.19
C VAL A 25 -0.59 -5.10 -18.82
N ARG A 26 -0.63 -6.31 -19.40
CA ARG A 26 -1.64 -7.31 -19.04
C ARG A 26 -1.49 -7.79 -17.61
N ASP A 27 -0.27 -7.93 -17.12
CA ASP A 27 -0.02 -8.39 -15.75
C ASP A 27 -0.44 -7.34 -14.73
N VAL A 28 0.01 -6.10 -14.88
CA VAL A 28 -0.37 -4.98 -14.01
C VAL A 28 -1.88 -4.75 -14.01
N LEU A 29 -2.54 -4.81 -15.18
CA LEU A 29 -3.99 -4.70 -15.26
C LEU A 29 -4.71 -5.88 -14.57
N ARG A 30 -4.17 -7.09 -14.69
CA ARG A 30 -4.74 -8.27 -14.03
C ARG A 30 -4.62 -8.16 -12.51
N ASP A 31 -3.49 -7.69 -12.02
CA ASP A 31 -3.26 -7.47 -10.58
C ASP A 31 -4.25 -6.44 -10.02
N ALA A 32 -4.35 -5.27 -10.66
CA ALA A 32 -5.29 -4.23 -10.26
C ALA A 32 -6.76 -4.68 -10.27
N VAL A 33 -7.14 -5.59 -11.17
CA VAL A 33 -8.49 -6.18 -11.23
C VAL A 33 -8.70 -7.26 -10.17
N LYS A 34 -7.67 -8.03 -9.82
CA LYS A 34 -7.75 -9.09 -8.81
C LYS A 34 -7.69 -8.57 -7.37
N HIS A 35 -7.05 -7.42 -7.16
CA HIS A 35 -6.84 -6.80 -5.85
C HIS A 35 -7.35 -5.36 -5.82
N PRO A 36 -8.64 -5.10 -6.17
CA PRO A 36 -9.18 -3.75 -6.26
C PRO A 36 -9.26 -3.03 -4.90
N GLU A 37 -9.20 -3.77 -3.79
CA GLU A 37 -9.17 -3.24 -2.44
C GLU A 37 -7.91 -2.43 -2.16
N PHE A 38 -6.78 -2.78 -2.80
CA PHE A 38 -5.51 -2.11 -2.60
C PHE A 38 -5.34 -0.95 -3.58
N ASN A 39 -5.47 0.27 -3.07
CA ASN A 39 -5.43 1.48 -3.87
C ASN A 39 -4.39 2.48 -3.34
N ARG A 40 -4.35 3.66 -3.97
CA ARG A 40 -3.37 4.70 -3.62
C ARG A 40 -3.48 5.19 -2.17
N ALA A 41 -4.67 5.14 -1.56
CA ALA A 41 -4.85 5.51 -0.17
C ALA A 41 -4.14 4.52 0.77
N ASP A 42 -4.19 3.22 0.46
CA ASP A 42 -3.52 2.19 1.26
C ASP A 42 -2.00 2.33 1.19
N LEU A 43 -1.45 2.60 0.00
CA LEU A 43 -0.03 2.93 -0.17
C LEU A 43 0.39 4.16 0.65
N LYS A 44 -0.45 5.20 0.71
CA LYS A 44 -0.20 6.39 1.54
C LYS A 44 -0.27 6.07 3.03
N ALA A 45 -1.21 5.22 3.44
CA ALA A 45 -1.33 4.79 4.83
C ALA A 45 -0.07 4.04 5.27
N ILE A 46 0.44 3.10 4.45
CA ILE A 46 1.69 2.38 4.70
C ILE A 46 2.88 3.35 4.81
N ALA A 47 3.00 4.30 3.87
CA ALA A 47 4.08 5.28 3.89
C ALA A 47 4.02 6.19 5.14
N ALA A 48 2.82 6.58 5.57
CA ALA A 48 2.62 7.34 6.80
C ALA A 48 2.98 6.51 8.05
N SER A 49 2.59 5.24 8.09
CA SER A 49 2.95 4.33 9.19
C SER A 49 4.46 4.13 9.31
N GLU A 50 5.19 4.04 8.18
CA GLU A 50 6.66 3.97 8.21
C GLU A 50 7.28 5.22 8.85
N VAL A 51 6.76 6.40 8.50
CA VAL A 51 7.20 7.67 9.11
C VAL A 51 6.87 7.72 10.61
N ASP A 52 5.69 7.27 11.02
CA ASP A 52 5.32 7.17 12.44
C ASP A 52 6.23 6.22 13.22
N ILE A 53 6.65 5.10 12.62
CA ILE A 53 7.63 4.18 13.21
C ILE A 53 8.98 4.88 13.41
N GLN A 54 9.48 5.55 12.38
CA GLN A 54 10.78 6.24 12.42
C GLN A 54 10.79 7.38 13.45
N GLU A 55 9.68 8.09 13.62
CA GLU A 55 9.53 9.21 14.55
C GLU A 55 9.05 8.77 15.94
N GLY A 56 8.92 7.46 16.19
CA GLY A 56 8.53 6.92 17.48
C GLY A 56 7.09 7.25 17.90
N ARG A 57 6.22 7.61 16.94
CA ARG A 57 4.79 7.89 17.15
C ARG A 57 3.92 6.64 17.07
N THR A 58 4.47 5.52 17.54
CA THR A 58 3.73 4.26 17.62
C THR A 58 3.24 4.06 19.04
N HIS A 59 2.11 3.37 19.19
CA HIS A 59 1.58 3.01 20.50
C HIS A 59 1.75 1.51 20.71
N SER A 60 2.14 1.10 21.92
CA SER A 60 2.12 -0.32 22.25
C SER A 60 0.67 -0.81 22.39
N SER A 61 0.47 -2.12 22.24
CA SER A 61 -0.85 -2.70 22.47
C SER A 61 -1.32 -2.50 23.91
N GLU A 62 -0.41 -2.43 24.87
CA GLU A 62 -0.71 -2.18 26.29
C GLU A 62 -1.18 -0.74 26.48
N ASP A 63 -0.51 0.24 25.87
CA ASP A 63 -0.89 1.65 25.92
C ASP A 63 -2.29 1.87 25.33
N ILE A 64 -2.56 1.30 24.15
CA ILE A 64 -3.88 1.40 23.50
C ILE A 64 -4.96 0.75 24.36
N LYS A 65 -4.67 -0.40 24.98
CA LYS A 65 -5.64 -1.08 25.85
C LYS A 65 -5.89 -0.30 27.15
N ALA A 66 -4.88 0.35 27.71
CA ALA A 66 -5.04 1.19 28.88
C ALA A 66 -5.84 2.46 28.57
N GLU A 67 -5.67 3.04 27.37
CA GLU A 67 -6.33 4.29 26.96
C GLU A 67 -7.75 4.06 26.42
N TYR A 68 -7.98 2.98 25.67
CA TYR A 68 -9.24 2.72 24.95
C TYR A 68 -9.93 1.40 25.32
N GLY A 69 -9.34 0.60 26.20
CA GLY A 69 -9.97 -0.60 26.72
C GLY A 69 -11.22 -0.22 27.51
N ARG A 70 -12.40 -0.62 27.02
CA ARG A 70 -13.66 -0.50 27.74
C ARG A 70 -13.46 -1.03 29.17
N GLU A 71 -13.83 -0.21 30.16
CA GLU A 71 -14.32 -0.74 31.43
C GLU A 71 -15.38 -1.80 31.09
N ASP A 72 -15.15 -3.02 31.55
CA ASP A 72 -16.03 -4.16 31.34
C ASP A 72 -17.49 -3.73 31.45
N ALA A 73 -18.27 -3.98 30.39
CA ALA A 73 -19.72 -4.01 30.46
C ALA A 73 -20.19 -5.25 31.26
N SER A 74 -19.62 -5.43 32.46
CA SER A 74 -20.02 -6.39 33.48
C SER A 74 -20.70 -5.62 34.62
N ASP A 75 -21.77 -4.90 34.29
CA ASP A 75 -22.84 -4.60 35.25
C ASP A 75 -24.18 -4.49 34.49
N ARG A 76 -24.79 -5.65 34.22
CA ARG A 76 -26.25 -5.91 34.29
C ARG A 76 -26.63 -7.30 33.79
#